data_AF-A0A2V9IBI8-F1
#
_entry.id   AF-A0A2V9IBI8-F1
#
_cell.length_a   1.000
_cell.length_b   1.000
_cell.length_c   1.000
_cell.angle_alpha   90.00
_cell.angle_beta   90.00
_cell.angle_gamma   90.00
#
_symmetry.space_group_name_H-M   'P 1'
#
loop_
_entity.id
_entity.type
_entity.pdbx_description
1 polymer ?
#
loop_
_entity_poly.entity_id
_entity_poly.type
_entity_poly.pdbx_seq_one_letter_code
_entity_poly.pdbx_strand_id
1 'polypeptide(L)'
;MRKTLVYAVPVVVVYGILVGGLFAAMLQPPAKFGRIMSRLPSVTFFLFPFEPMWLMARKGNLKVGDMAPDLALKTADRSAEVSLSSFRGRQPVALVFGSHT
;
A
#
# COMPACT_ATOMS: atom_id res chain seq x y z
N MET A 1 36.94 -9.30 14.80
CA MET A 1 36.06 -8.11 14.69
C MET A 1 36.23 -7.35 13.38
N ARG A 2 37.44 -7.00 12.92
CA ARG A 2 37.63 -6.22 11.67
C ARG A 2 37.19 -6.97 10.39
N LYS A 3 37.45 -8.28 10.29
CA LYS A 3 37.06 -9.10 9.12
C LYS A 3 35.55 -9.31 8.99
N THR A 4 34.83 -9.51 10.11
CA THR A 4 33.37 -9.67 10.10
C THR A 4 32.66 -8.39 9.65
N LEU A 5 33.19 -7.22 10.02
CA LEU A 5 32.70 -5.93 9.55
C LEU A 5 32.85 -5.75 8.03
N VAL A 6 33.98 -6.21 7.45
CA VAL A 6 34.23 -6.12 6.01
C VAL A 6 33.23 -6.93 5.17
N TYR A 7 32.74 -8.06 5.68
CA TYR A 7 31.71 -8.86 4.99
C TYR A 7 30.28 -8.44 5.37
N ALA A 8 30.06 -7.92 6.57
CA ALA A 8 28.74 -7.45 6.99
C ALA A 8 28.29 -6.21 6.21
N VAL A 9 29.20 -5.28 5.94
CA VAL A 9 28.89 -4.04 5.19
C VAL A 9 28.31 -4.32 3.79
N PRO A 10 28.94 -5.11 2.91
CA PRO A 10 28.38 -5.38 1.58
C PRO A 10 27.05 -6.14 1.67
N VAL A 11 26.87 -7.03 2.64
CA VAL A 11 25.60 -7.73 2.84
C VAL A 11 24.48 -6.74 3.19
N VAL A 12 24.73 -5.81 4.12
CA VAL A 12 23.76 -4.78 4.49
C VAL A 12 23.46 -3.85 3.32
N VAL A 13 24.47 -3.47 2.54
CA VAL A 13 24.28 -2.64 1.34
C VAL A 13 23.42 -3.35 0.30
N VAL A 14 23.73 -4.61 -0.01
CA VAL A 14 22.94 -5.42 -0.95
C VAL A 14 21.50 -5.57 -0.45
N TYR A 15 21.32 -5.87 0.83
CA TYR A 15 20.00 -5.96 1.43
C TYR A 15 19.24 -4.64 1.32
N GLY A 16 19.88 -3.51 1.62
CA GLY A 16 19.29 -2.17 1.48
C GLY A 16 18.87 -1.85 0.03
N ILE A 17 19.67 -2.23 -0.96
CA ILE A 17 19.34 -2.08 -2.38
C ILE A 17 18.12 -2.93 -2.74
N LEU A 18 18.04 -4.17 -2.27
CA LEU A 18 16.90 -5.05 -2.51
C LEU A 18 15.62 -4.51 -1.86
N VAL A 19 15.69 -4.05 -0.60
CA VAL A 19 14.57 -3.40 0.10
C VAL A 19 14.13 -2.15 -0.68
N GLY A 20 15.07 -1.29 -1.08
CA GLY A 20 14.77 -0.07 -1.83
C GLY A 20 14.14 -0.37 -3.20
N GLY A 21 14.64 -1.38 -3.92
CA GLY A 21 14.07 -1.83 -5.20
C GLY A 21 12.65 -2.38 -5.06
N LEU A 22 12.39 -3.20 -4.03
CA LEU A 22 11.05 -3.68 -3.71
C LEU A 22 10.11 -2.54 -3.32
N PHE A 23 10.58 -1.58 -2.52
CA PHE A 23 9.81 -0.40 -2.15
C PHE A 23 9.44 0.44 -3.38
N ALA A 24 10.39 0.68 -4.29
CA ALA A 24 10.14 1.38 -5.54
C ALA A 24 9.11 0.65 -6.42
N ALA A 25 9.14 -0.69 -6.42
CA ALA A 25 8.13 -1.49 -7.10
C ALA A 25 6.73 -1.35 -6.47
N MET A 26 6.63 -1.20 -5.14
CA MET A 26 5.35 -0.98 -4.45
C MET A 26 4.70 0.37 -4.81
N LEU A 27 5.51 1.40 -5.13
CA LEU A 27 5.03 2.70 -5.61
C LEU A 27 4.46 2.64 -7.04
N GLN A 28 4.73 1.59 -7.80
CA GLN A 28 4.23 1.44 -9.18
C GLN A 28 2.73 1.08 -9.21
N PRO A 29 2.02 1.30 -10.33
CA PRO A 29 0.63 0.88 -10.50
C PRO A 29 0.41 -0.62 -10.22
N PRO A 30 -0.78 -1.03 -9.73
CA PRO A 30 -1.08 -2.41 -9.32
C PRO A 30 -0.72 -3.47 -10.37
N ALA A 31 -0.95 -3.19 -11.65
CA ALA A 31 -0.63 -4.11 -12.75
C ALA A 31 0.89 -4.36 -12.89
N LYS A 32 1.72 -3.32 -12.75
CA LYS A 32 3.18 -3.45 -12.80
C LYS A 32 3.70 -4.15 -11.55
N PHE A 33 3.18 -3.77 -10.39
CA PHE A 33 3.51 -4.39 -9.11
C PHE A 33 3.22 -5.89 -9.12
N GLY A 34 2.00 -6.29 -9.52
CA GLY A 34 1.60 -7.69 -9.59
C GLY A 34 2.50 -8.53 -10.52
N ARG A 35 2.93 -7.97 -11.64
CA ARG A 35 3.88 -8.62 -12.56
C ARG A 35 5.28 -8.81 -11.97
N ILE A 36 5.72 -7.91 -11.08
CA ILE A 36 7.00 -8.05 -10.38
C ILE A 36 6.86 -9.11 -9.28
N MET A 37 5.79 -9.02 -8.48
CA MET A 37 5.51 -9.95 -7.39
C MET A 37 5.32 -11.39 -7.86
N SER A 38 4.74 -11.61 -9.04
CA SER A 38 4.55 -12.96 -9.59
C SER A 38 5.86 -13.70 -9.91
N ARG A 39 7.00 -13.00 -9.92
CA ARG A 39 8.32 -13.58 -10.16
C ARG A 39 9.13 -13.78 -8.88
N LEU A 40 8.64 -13.28 -7.75
CA LEU A 40 9.35 -13.40 -6.47
C LEU A 40 9.10 -14.79 -5.86
N PRO A 41 10.15 -15.49 -5.42
CA PRO A 41 9.99 -16.74 -4.71
C PRO A 41 9.35 -16.48 -3.33
N SER A 42 8.63 -17.49 -2.81
CA SER A 42 7.92 -17.41 -1.53
C SER A 42 8.82 -17.02 -0.34
N VAL A 43 10.09 -17.43 -0.37
CA VAL A 43 11.10 -17.07 0.64
C VAL A 43 11.26 -15.56 0.81
N THR A 44 10.99 -14.77 -0.23
CA THR A 44 11.10 -13.30 -0.18
C THR A 44 10.18 -12.74 0.89
N PHE A 45 8.96 -13.29 1.03
CA PHE A 45 7.97 -12.83 2.02
C PHE A 45 8.42 -12.99 3.48
N PHE A 46 9.35 -13.91 3.75
CA PHE A 46 9.94 -14.10 5.08
C PHE A 46 11.18 -13.21 5.32
N LEU A 47 11.88 -12.83 4.25
CA LEU A 47 13.14 -12.06 4.33
C LEU A 47 12.94 -10.55 4.36
N PHE A 48 11.82 -10.06 3.80
CA PHE A 48 11.54 -8.64 3.66
C PHE A 48 10.30 -8.24 4.46
N PRO A 49 10.29 -7.04 5.06
CA PRO A 49 9.17 -6.56 5.84
C PRO A 49 8.06 -6.00 4.92
N PHE A 50 7.37 -6.89 4.19
CA PHE A 50 6.41 -6.51 3.14
C PHE A 50 5.25 -5.66 3.64
N GLU A 51 4.63 -6.04 4.77
CA GLU A 51 3.47 -5.32 5.32
C GLU A 51 3.78 -3.85 5.66
N PRO A 52 4.80 -3.51 6.47
CA PRO A 52 5.11 -2.12 6.76
C PRO A 52 5.59 -1.36 5.52
N MET A 53 6.34 -2.00 4.62
CA MET A 53 6.73 -1.38 3.35
C MET A 53 5.51 -1.02 2.50
N TRP A 54 4.52 -1.91 2.42
CA TRP A 54 3.30 -1.72 1.65
C TRP A 54 2.43 -0.61 2.22
N LEU A 55 2.20 -0.62 3.53
CA LEU A 55 1.44 0.43 4.22
C LEU A 55 2.08 1.80 4.04
N MET A 56 3.42 1.87 4.06
CA MET A 56 4.14 3.12 3.87
C MET A 56 4.14 3.58 2.41
N ALA A 57 4.35 2.67 1.45
CA ALA A 57 4.37 2.98 0.02
C ALA A 57 2.98 3.40 -0.52
N ARG A 58 1.90 2.86 0.05
CA ARG A 58 0.51 3.10 -0.38
C ARG A 58 -0.26 4.01 0.57
N LYS A 59 0.41 4.64 1.52
CA LYS A 59 -0.20 5.61 2.41
C LYS A 59 -0.82 6.74 1.59
N GLY A 60 -2.09 7.03 1.83
CA GLY A 60 -2.76 8.21 1.29
C GLY A 60 -2.34 9.49 2.00
N ASN A 61 -2.78 10.64 1.49
CA ASN A 61 -2.43 11.94 2.08
C ASN A 61 -3.45 12.46 3.11
N LEU A 62 -4.54 11.73 3.36
CA LEU A 62 -5.56 12.10 4.34
C LEU A 62 -5.02 11.95 5.77
N LYS A 63 -5.34 12.93 6.61
CA LYS A 63 -5.06 12.97 8.04
C LYS A 63 -6.36 13.01 8.85
N VAL A 64 -6.27 12.65 10.12
CA VAL A 64 -7.39 12.77 11.06
C VAL A 64 -7.75 14.25 11.19
N GLY A 65 -9.04 14.56 11.03
CA GLY A 65 -9.57 15.94 11.02
C GLY A 65 -9.68 16.57 9.63
N ASP A 66 -9.04 15.99 8.61
CA ASP A 66 -9.24 16.45 7.23
C ASP A 66 -10.68 16.16 6.77
N MET A 67 -11.23 17.05 5.96
CA MET A 67 -12.52 16.81 5.33
C MET A 67 -12.40 15.62 4.37
N ALA A 68 -13.27 14.62 4.55
CA ALA A 68 -13.33 13.47 3.65
C ALA A 68 -13.61 13.94 2.19
N PRO A 69 -12.79 13.52 1.20
CA PRO A 69 -13.02 13.79 -0.21
C PRO A 69 -14.42 13.34 -0.63
N ASP A 70 -15.05 14.09 -1.52
CA ASP A 70 -16.37 13.67 -2.00
C ASP A 70 -16.25 12.47 -2.94
N LEU A 71 -17.21 11.56 -2.83
CA LEU A 71 -17.32 10.34 -3.63
C LEU A 71 -18.75 10.25 -4.12
N ALA A 72 -18.94 10.19 -5.43
CA ALA A 72 -20.22 9.87 -6.03
C ALA A 72 -20.18 8.39 -6.45
N LEU A 73 -20.99 7.58 -5.78
CA LEU A 73 -21.04 6.14 -6.00
C LEU A 73 -22.45 5.74 -6.40
N LYS A 74 -22.56 4.86 -7.38
CA LYS A 74 -23.83 4.21 -7.69
C LYS A 74 -24.19 3.22 -6.59
N THR A 75 -25.47 3.10 -6.28
CA THR A 75 -25.99 2.04 -5.43
C THR A 75 -25.73 0.67 -6.07
N ALA A 76 -25.77 -0.40 -5.27
CA ALA A 76 -25.48 -1.75 -5.75
C ALA A 76 -26.41 -2.20 -6.89
N ASP A 77 -27.68 -1.79 -6.81
CA ASP A 77 -28.72 -1.99 -7.84
C ASP A 77 -28.66 -0.97 -8.99
N ARG A 78 -27.74 0.01 -8.93
CA ARG A 78 -27.55 1.11 -9.88
C ARG A 78 -28.76 2.01 -10.09
N SER A 79 -29.76 1.94 -9.20
CA SER A 79 -30.98 2.75 -9.29
C SER A 79 -30.74 4.22 -8.94
N ALA A 80 -29.71 4.50 -8.14
CA ALA A 80 -29.39 5.84 -7.68
C ALA A 80 -27.88 6.07 -7.62
N GLU A 81 -27.52 7.34 -7.49
CA GLU A 81 -26.16 7.80 -7.19
C GLU A 81 -26.18 8.52 -5.84
N VAL A 82 -25.23 8.15 -4.98
CA VAL A 82 -25.11 8.67 -3.63
C VAL A 82 -23.78 9.41 -3.53
N SER A 83 -23.85 10.69 -3.16
CA SER A 83 -22.66 11.49 -2.83
C SER A 83 -22.37 11.42 -1.33
N LEU A 84 -21.11 11.16 -0.97
CA LEU A 84 -20.66 11.15 0.42
C LEU A 84 -20.92 12.50 1.12
N SER A 85 -20.77 13.60 0.39
CA SER A 85 -20.99 14.95 0.92
C SER A 85 -22.41 15.18 1.44
N SER A 86 -23.41 14.43 0.91
CA SER A 86 -24.81 14.54 1.33
C SER A 86 -25.05 14.16 2.80
N PHE A 87 -24.16 13.37 3.41
CA PHE A 87 -24.26 12.94 4.81
C PHE A 87 -23.53 13.86 5.80
N ARG A 88 -22.71 14.80 5.32
CA ARG A 88 -21.91 15.68 6.18
C ARG A 88 -22.81 16.46 7.13
N GLY A 89 -22.47 16.45 8.42
CA GLY A 89 -23.21 17.17 9.46
C GLY A 89 -24.57 16.57 9.84
N ARG A 90 -25.03 15.50 9.16
CA ARG A 90 -26.29 14.83 9.49
C ARG A 90 -26.09 13.60 10.37
N GLN A 91 -25.09 12.78 10.05
CA GLN A 91 -24.80 11.55 10.77
C GLN A 91 -23.34 11.10 10.58
N PRO A 92 -22.78 10.32 11.51
CA PRO A 92 -21.50 9.63 11.29
C PRO A 92 -21.61 8.62 10.14
N VAL A 93 -20.54 8.50 9.34
CA VAL A 93 -20.46 7.57 8.21
C VAL A 93 -19.21 6.73 8.32
N ALA A 94 -19.34 5.41 8.17
CA ALA A 94 -18.23 4.47 8.04
C ALA A 94 -18.06 4.07 6.57
N LEU A 95 -16.85 4.20 6.03
CA LEU A 95 -16.50 3.76 4.69
C LEU A 95 -15.77 2.43 4.75
N VAL A 96 -16.30 1.42 4.06
CA VAL A 96 -15.67 0.10 3.93
C VAL A 96 -15.32 -0.12 2.47
N PHE A 97 -14.02 -0.19 2.17
CA PHE A 97 -13.53 -0.46 0.83
C PHE A 97 -13.21 -1.95 0.69
N GLY A 98 -13.72 -2.58 -0.36
CA GLY A 98 -13.51 -3.99 -0.65
C GLY A 98 -13.85 -4.34 -2.09
N SER A 99 -13.57 -5.58 -2.47
CA SER A 99 -13.93 -6.15 -3.76
C SER A 99 -14.46 -7.57 -3.56
N HIS A 100 -15.44 -7.97 -4.37
CA HIS A 100 -15.79 -9.38 -4.51
C HIS A 100 -14.94 -9.96 -5.64
N THR A 101 -14.06 -10.90 -5.31
CA THR A 101 -13.27 -11.68 -6.26
C THR A 101 -13.63 -13.14 -6.13
#